data_AF-A0A970PAF1-F1
#
_entry.id   AF-A0A970PAF1-F1
#
_cell.length_a   1.000
_cell.length_b   1.000
_cell.length_c   1.000
_cell.angle_alpha   90.00
_cell.angle_beta   90.00
_cell.angle_gamma   90.00
#
_symmetry.space_group_name_H-M   'P 1'
#
loop_
_entity.id
_entity.type
_entity.pdbx_description
1 polymer ?
#
loop_
_entity_poly.entity_id
_entity_poly.type
_entity_poly.pdbx_seq_one_letter_code
_entity_poly.pdbx_strand_id
1 'polypeptide(L)'
;MLLSLILIAACVAADAQVVEPQNLAPNPSFEHGDRYGPSSWETRPAPGSISEFEWVEGIARTGRRSLLIHSEEEYSISDRWRGGYDRSINLQPGTEATLSAWVKTQDATGQAHLQLYIIGPVPRGEREGEILCQQTGGSVSGTSDWTRISLTVTVPERSCYVMPYVGLRGAGMAWFDDVELIGTPATPMPAETTYEPRHFEELEGYEMVMRSNRYVLQAPPGLAHATASVPFYDATARWDVTFRYLDEPDGASTFRVLVNGNEIGSVVADAVEGGPNDPDEVREVTFADVDIQQYSTITIVGEQNEGEYARIVALQFRPVGTFQGEELSPERLSPPPNLRIYQSPFQRNEASLMLIRQYWQREGQDFAAVSREIEKLQTPEELRAYQERVRARLPEIFGRWTGESGSPLNPQKVGAIELDYCTIEKIIIESEPGLYVPIHVYIPKNKPLPAPGVCVTMGHSAAGKQYRLYHEFGLGLAEKGYVVVALDPLGQGERTYWNEPPEELGAKGGPVG
;
A
#
# COMPACT_ATOMS: atom_id res chain seq x y z
N MET A 1 48.60 -55.49 25.86
CA MET A 1 47.64 -55.85 26.93
C MET A 1 46.71 -54.66 27.10
N LEU A 2 45.39 -54.92 27.08
CA LEU A 2 44.30 -53.98 26.83
C LEU A 2 44.41 -52.63 27.57
N LEU A 3 44.22 -51.52 26.84
CA LEU A 3 43.70 -50.27 27.39
C LEU A 3 42.30 -50.06 26.82
N SER A 4 41.28 -50.30 27.65
CA SER A 4 39.89 -49.97 27.36
C SER A 4 39.68 -48.47 27.52
N LEU A 5 39.49 -47.75 26.40
CA LEU A 5 38.96 -46.38 26.43
C LEU A 5 37.45 -46.44 26.66
N ILE A 6 37.02 -45.85 27.78
CA ILE A 6 35.61 -45.59 28.09
C ILE A 6 35.18 -44.36 27.27
N LEU A 7 34.33 -44.55 26.26
CA LEU A 7 33.62 -43.45 25.60
C LEU A 7 32.40 -43.10 26.45
N ILE A 8 32.40 -41.92 27.06
CA ILE A 8 31.23 -41.32 27.68
C ILE A 8 30.42 -40.67 26.55
N ALA A 9 29.33 -41.32 26.13
CA ALA A 9 28.33 -40.70 25.29
C ALA A 9 27.48 -39.75 26.15
N ALA A 10 27.75 -38.45 26.03
CA ALA A 10 26.87 -37.42 26.57
C ALA A 10 25.64 -37.29 25.65
N CYS A 11 24.51 -37.87 26.04
CA CYS A 11 23.23 -37.56 25.43
C CYS A 11 22.85 -36.13 25.81
N VAL A 12 23.08 -35.19 24.90
CA VAL A 12 22.42 -33.87 24.96
C VAL A 12 21.00 -34.10 24.43
N ALA A 13 20.05 -34.29 25.33
CA ALA A 13 18.65 -34.14 24.99
C ALA A 13 18.44 -32.66 24.65
N ALA A 14 18.19 -32.36 23.37
CA ALA A 14 17.72 -31.05 22.97
C ALA A 14 16.31 -30.88 23.56
N ASP A 15 16.16 -29.96 24.51
CA ASP A 15 14.85 -29.46 24.91
C ASP A 15 14.22 -28.83 23.66
N ALA A 16 13.30 -29.57 23.03
CA ALA A 16 12.41 -28.99 22.04
C ALA A 16 11.49 -28.05 22.81
N GLN A 17 11.74 -26.74 22.72
CA GLN A 17 10.75 -25.74 23.08
C GLN A 17 9.47 -26.07 22.29
N VAL A 18 8.41 -26.41 23.01
CA VAL A 18 7.06 -26.50 22.44
C VAL A 18 6.70 -25.08 22.04
N VAL A 19 6.89 -24.74 20.77
CA VAL A 19 6.38 -23.50 20.19
C VAL A 19 4.87 -23.65 20.17
N GLU A 20 4.16 -22.84 20.96
CA GLU A 20 2.70 -22.84 20.89
C GLU A 20 2.27 -22.45 19.48
N PRO A 21 1.32 -23.19 18.88
CA PRO A 21 0.87 -22.91 17.53
C PRO A 21 0.24 -21.50 17.47
N GLN A 22 0.70 -20.70 16.50
CA GLN A 22 0.21 -19.34 16.30
C GLN A 22 -1.25 -19.35 15.84
N ASN A 23 -2.11 -18.56 16.50
CA ASN A 23 -3.46 -18.32 16.03
C ASN A 23 -3.45 -17.41 14.79
N LEU A 24 -4.00 -17.91 13.67
CA LEU A 24 -4.05 -17.23 12.38
C LEU A 24 -5.38 -16.47 12.16
N ALA A 25 -6.35 -16.60 13.06
CA ALA A 25 -7.61 -15.87 12.97
C ALA A 25 -7.35 -14.36 13.20
N PRO A 26 -7.86 -13.46 12.34
CA PRO A 26 -7.70 -12.03 12.53
C PRO A 26 -8.61 -11.56 13.66
N ASN A 27 -8.14 -10.62 14.49
CA ASN A 27 -8.92 -10.02 15.57
C ASN A 27 -9.74 -11.05 16.40
N PRO A 28 -9.10 -12.09 16.96
CA PRO A 28 -9.76 -13.31 17.43
C PRO A 28 -10.70 -13.10 18.62
N SER A 29 -10.43 -12.10 19.47
CA SER A 29 -11.27 -11.73 20.62
C SER A 29 -12.17 -10.53 20.36
N PHE A 30 -12.20 -10.02 19.12
CA PHE A 30 -13.06 -8.91 18.71
C PHE A 30 -12.90 -7.59 19.48
N GLU A 31 -11.77 -7.36 20.15
CA GLU A 31 -11.55 -6.13 20.94
C GLU A 31 -11.16 -4.92 20.08
N HIS A 32 -10.81 -5.15 18.82
CA HIS A 32 -10.41 -4.10 17.89
C HIS A 32 -11.50 -3.85 16.85
N GLY A 33 -11.78 -2.57 16.57
CA GLY A 33 -12.82 -2.17 15.65
C GLY A 33 -13.04 -0.67 15.68
N ASP A 34 -14.00 -0.22 14.89
CA ASP A 34 -14.46 1.16 14.86
C ASP A 34 -15.99 1.23 14.99
N ARG A 35 -16.57 2.41 14.79
CA ARG A 35 -18.03 2.60 14.92
C ARG A 35 -18.88 1.76 13.96
N TYR A 36 -18.27 1.18 12.92
CA TYR A 36 -18.94 0.35 11.92
C TYR A 36 -18.86 -1.14 12.24
N GLY A 37 -18.05 -1.54 13.24
CA GLY A 37 -17.95 -2.93 13.68
C GLY A 37 -16.51 -3.39 13.96
N PRO A 38 -16.32 -4.71 14.11
CA PRO A 38 -15.02 -5.31 14.39
C PRO A 38 -14.07 -5.18 13.21
N SER A 39 -12.78 -4.91 13.46
CA SER A 39 -11.76 -4.96 12.42
C SER A 39 -11.65 -6.37 11.83
N SER A 40 -11.46 -6.47 10.51
CA SER A 40 -11.22 -7.72 9.76
C SER A 40 -12.36 -8.75 9.77
N TRP A 41 -13.53 -8.40 10.29
CA TRP A 41 -14.73 -9.22 10.26
C TRP A 41 -15.90 -8.44 9.67
N GLU A 42 -16.67 -9.07 8.77
CA GLU A 42 -17.85 -8.46 8.15
C GLU A 42 -19.06 -9.38 8.20
N THR A 43 -20.24 -8.79 8.08
CA THR A 43 -21.51 -9.53 8.08
C THR A 43 -21.77 -10.14 6.70
N ARG A 44 -22.37 -11.33 6.71
CA ARG A 44 -22.79 -12.10 5.54
C ARG A 44 -24.20 -12.66 5.81
N PRO A 45 -25.23 -11.79 5.75
CA PRO A 45 -26.60 -12.23 5.90
C PRO A 45 -27.00 -13.20 4.79
N ALA A 46 -27.88 -14.13 5.09
CA ALA A 46 -28.49 -14.98 4.07
C ALA A 46 -29.34 -14.13 3.10
N PRO A 47 -29.52 -14.55 1.83
CA PRO A 47 -30.38 -13.83 0.90
C PRO A 47 -31.79 -13.63 1.47
N GLY A 48 -32.21 -12.37 1.61
CA GLY A 48 -33.51 -12.01 2.19
C GLY A 48 -33.56 -11.99 3.72
N SER A 49 -32.43 -12.23 4.40
CA SER A 49 -32.35 -12.15 5.85
C SER A 49 -32.53 -10.72 6.36
N ILE A 50 -33.32 -10.59 7.42
CA ILE A 50 -33.50 -9.37 8.21
C ILE A 50 -32.86 -9.49 9.59
N SER A 51 -32.05 -10.52 9.81
CA SER A 51 -31.37 -10.79 11.08
C SER A 51 -30.50 -9.61 11.53
N GLU A 52 -30.43 -9.43 12.83
CA GLU A 52 -29.61 -8.41 13.46
C GLU A 52 -28.19 -8.96 13.70
N PHE A 53 -27.20 -8.17 13.32
CA PHE A 53 -25.78 -8.45 13.55
C PHE A 53 -25.22 -7.33 14.41
N GLU A 54 -24.57 -7.67 15.52
CA GLU A 54 -24.06 -6.66 16.45
C GLU A 54 -22.66 -7.00 16.95
N TRP A 55 -21.83 -5.98 17.08
CA TRP A 55 -20.54 -6.03 17.80
C TRP A 55 -20.77 -5.61 19.24
N VAL A 56 -21.24 -6.57 20.04
CA VAL A 56 -21.83 -6.33 21.36
C VAL A 56 -20.75 -6.00 22.39
N GLU A 57 -21.02 -5.05 23.28
CA GLU A 57 -20.22 -4.80 24.49
C GLU A 57 -20.92 -5.37 25.73
N GLY A 58 -20.17 -6.01 26.63
CA GLY A 58 -20.68 -6.50 27.92
C GLY A 58 -21.22 -7.93 27.92
N ILE A 59 -21.35 -8.56 26.75
CA ILE A 59 -21.56 -10.00 26.59
C ILE A 59 -20.35 -10.53 25.84
N ALA A 60 -19.37 -11.07 26.57
CA ALA A 60 -18.14 -11.61 26.01
C ALA A 60 -17.65 -12.78 26.86
N ARG A 61 -16.83 -13.66 26.27
CA ARG A 61 -16.15 -14.74 27.00
C ARG A 61 -14.84 -14.23 27.58
N THR A 62 -14.06 -13.49 26.78
CA THR A 62 -12.91 -12.71 27.26
C THR A 62 -13.02 -11.26 26.83
N GLY A 63 -12.26 -10.38 27.47
CA GLY A 63 -12.33 -8.96 27.13
C GLY A 63 -13.70 -8.36 27.43
N ARG A 64 -14.20 -7.55 26.49
CA ARG A 64 -15.43 -6.77 26.62
C ARG A 64 -16.39 -6.96 25.44
N ARG A 65 -15.93 -7.49 24.30
CA ARG A 65 -16.68 -7.52 23.05
C ARG A 65 -16.89 -8.94 22.53
N SER A 66 -17.99 -9.16 21.80
CA SER A 66 -18.23 -10.39 21.04
C SER A 66 -19.04 -10.09 19.77
N LEU A 67 -19.19 -11.08 18.90
CA LEU A 67 -20.08 -10.98 17.73
C LEU A 67 -21.43 -11.63 18.02
N LEU A 68 -22.53 -10.94 17.72
CA LEU A 68 -23.89 -11.45 17.82
C LEU A 68 -24.50 -11.68 16.44
N ILE A 69 -25.31 -12.74 16.34
CA ILE A 69 -26.34 -12.92 15.32
C ILE A 69 -27.66 -13.18 16.04
N HIS A 70 -28.68 -12.40 15.74
CA HIS A 70 -30.05 -12.59 16.21
C HIS A 70 -30.98 -12.73 15.01
N SER A 71 -31.63 -13.89 14.89
CA SER A 71 -32.58 -14.19 13.81
C SER A 71 -33.95 -14.55 14.38
N GLU A 72 -35.01 -14.09 13.74
CA GLU A 72 -36.39 -14.52 14.04
C GLU A 72 -36.85 -15.70 13.17
N GLU A 73 -36.11 -16.02 12.10
CA GLU A 73 -36.52 -16.99 11.07
C GLU A 73 -35.38 -17.97 10.71
N GLU A 74 -35.71 -19.00 9.92
CA GLU A 74 -34.71 -19.85 9.26
C GLU A 74 -34.62 -19.52 7.77
N TYR A 75 -33.40 -19.27 7.30
CA TYR A 75 -33.10 -18.98 5.89
C TYR A 75 -32.47 -20.17 5.16
N SER A 76 -32.42 -20.09 3.83
CA SER A 76 -31.90 -21.16 2.95
C SER A 76 -30.40 -21.45 3.18
N ILE A 77 -29.65 -20.44 3.62
CA ILE A 77 -28.28 -20.56 4.12
C ILE A 77 -28.17 -19.79 5.44
N SER A 78 -27.08 -20.00 6.15
CA SER A 78 -26.86 -19.36 7.46
C SER A 78 -26.48 -17.89 7.37
N ASP A 79 -26.97 -17.12 8.34
CA ASP A 79 -26.45 -15.81 8.69
C ASP A 79 -25.07 -15.97 9.31
N ARG A 80 -24.07 -15.21 8.84
CA ARG A 80 -22.68 -15.45 9.21
C ARG A 80 -21.88 -14.16 9.38
N TRP A 81 -20.89 -14.20 10.25
CA TRP A 81 -19.74 -13.29 10.23
C TRP A 81 -18.58 -13.96 9.50
N ARG A 82 -17.78 -13.17 8.78
CA ARG A 82 -16.67 -13.64 7.95
C ARG A 82 -15.38 -12.88 8.25
N GLY A 83 -14.30 -13.62 8.54
CA GLY A 83 -12.93 -13.11 8.58
C GLY A 83 -12.10 -13.48 7.34
N GLY A 84 -10.94 -12.85 7.16
CA GLY A 84 -9.95 -13.22 6.14
C GLY A 84 -10.33 -12.89 4.68
N TYR A 85 -11.34 -12.06 4.46
CA TYR A 85 -11.79 -11.67 3.12
C TYR A 85 -10.78 -10.83 2.33
N ASP A 86 -9.79 -10.26 3.03
CA ASP A 86 -8.65 -9.54 2.49
C ASP A 86 -7.55 -10.47 1.95
N ARG A 87 -7.76 -11.79 2.01
CA ARG A 87 -6.85 -12.84 1.51
C ARG A 87 -5.51 -12.91 2.27
N SER A 88 -5.46 -12.38 3.50
CA SER A 88 -4.25 -12.34 4.33
C SER A 88 -3.87 -13.71 4.93
N ILE A 89 -4.82 -14.64 5.05
CA ILE A 89 -4.62 -15.94 5.70
C ILE A 89 -4.32 -17.01 4.64
N ASN A 90 -3.14 -17.61 4.71
CA ASN A 90 -2.68 -18.64 3.77
C ASN A 90 -2.22 -19.88 4.54
N LEU A 91 -2.63 -21.07 4.11
CA LEU A 91 -2.27 -22.34 4.75
C LEU A 91 -1.56 -23.25 3.75
N GLN A 92 -0.63 -24.08 4.26
CA GLN A 92 0.14 -25.01 3.46
C GLN A 92 -0.77 -26.12 2.89
N PRO A 93 -0.77 -26.34 1.56
CA PRO A 93 -1.50 -27.44 0.93
C PRO A 93 -1.19 -28.81 1.54
N GLY A 94 -2.21 -29.68 1.61
CA GLY A 94 -2.10 -31.05 2.13
C GLY A 94 -2.01 -31.16 3.67
N THR A 95 -1.93 -30.04 4.39
CA THR A 95 -1.88 -30.03 5.87
C THR A 95 -3.28 -29.97 6.50
N GLU A 96 -3.39 -30.24 7.80
CA GLU A 96 -4.63 -30.03 8.55
C GLU A 96 -4.75 -28.60 9.07
N ALA A 97 -5.98 -28.10 9.09
CA ALA A 97 -6.34 -26.82 9.68
C ALA A 97 -7.54 -26.98 10.61
N THR A 98 -7.46 -26.42 11.81
CA THR A 98 -8.53 -26.45 12.81
C THR A 98 -9.01 -25.04 13.10
N LEU A 99 -10.29 -24.78 12.81
CA LEU A 99 -11.02 -23.60 13.26
C LEU A 99 -11.77 -23.95 14.55
N SER A 100 -11.65 -23.13 15.58
CA SER A 100 -12.43 -23.23 16.81
C SER A 100 -12.93 -21.87 17.27
N ALA A 101 -14.00 -21.85 18.05
CA ALA A 101 -14.50 -20.64 18.70
C ALA A 101 -15.30 -21.01 19.94
N TRP A 102 -15.49 -20.03 20.83
CA TRP A 102 -16.45 -20.13 21.93
C TRP A 102 -17.80 -19.55 21.49
N VAL A 103 -18.86 -20.28 21.77
CA VAL A 103 -20.21 -19.94 21.33
C VAL A 103 -21.18 -20.00 22.49
N LYS A 104 -21.96 -18.94 22.66
CA LYS A 104 -23.09 -18.87 23.59
C LYS A 104 -24.37 -18.75 22.77
N THR A 105 -25.44 -19.43 23.17
CA THR A 105 -26.71 -19.40 22.42
C THR A 105 -27.90 -19.17 23.35
N GLN A 106 -28.93 -18.52 22.85
CA GLN A 106 -30.20 -18.36 23.52
C GLN A 106 -31.33 -18.69 22.53
N ASP A 107 -32.16 -19.65 22.92
CA ASP A 107 -33.36 -20.09 22.18
C ASP A 107 -33.07 -20.41 20.70
N ALA A 108 -31.85 -20.88 20.39
CA ALA A 108 -31.44 -21.24 19.04
C ALA A 108 -32.18 -22.50 18.57
N THR A 109 -33.14 -22.35 17.67
CA THR A 109 -33.96 -23.46 17.16
C THR A 109 -33.20 -24.32 16.16
N GLY A 110 -32.21 -23.74 15.47
CA GLY A 110 -31.27 -24.45 14.61
C GLY A 110 -29.87 -24.54 15.22
N GLN A 111 -28.83 -24.21 14.44
CA GLN A 111 -27.42 -24.45 14.80
C GLN A 111 -26.56 -23.20 14.67
N ALA A 112 -25.97 -22.78 15.79
CA ALA A 112 -24.78 -21.94 15.79
C ALA A 112 -23.56 -22.82 15.46
N HIS A 113 -22.75 -22.46 14.47
CA HIS A 113 -21.72 -23.34 13.91
C HIS A 113 -20.50 -22.59 13.37
N LEU A 114 -19.45 -23.34 13.04
CA LEU A 114 -18.27 -22.86 12.33
C LEU A 114 -18.30 -23.31 10.87
N GLN A 115 -17.72 -22.50 10.00
CA GLN A 115 -17.52 -22.86 8.60
C GLN A 115 -16.16 -22.34 8.13
N LEU A 116 -15.40 -23.16 7.40
CA LEU A 116 -14.10 -22.76 6.85
C LEU A 116 -14.16 -22.82 5.33
N TYR A 117 -13.95 -21.66 4.70
CA TYR A 117 -13.79 -21.58 3.25
C TYR A 117 -12.31 -21.61 2.91
N ILE A 118 -11.96 -22.44 1.95
CA ILE A 118 -10.64 -22.42 1.32
C ILE A 118 -10.86 -22.10 -0.15
N ILE A 119 -10.31 -20.97 -0.57
CA ILE A 119 -10.49 -20.44 -1.92
C ILE A 119 -9.19 -20.60 -2.68
N GLY A 120 -9.29 -21.19 -3.87
CA GLY A 120 -8.18 -21.36 -4.79
C GLY A 120 -7.76 -20.05 -5.46
N PRO A 121 -6.76 -20.10 -6.35
CA PRO A 121 -6.40 -18.94 -7.15
C PRO A 121 -7.59 -18.48 -7.99
N VAL A 122 -7.68 -17.17 -8.25
CA VAL A 122 -8.68 -16.59 -9.15
C VAL A 122 -8.42 -17.10 -10.56
N PRO A 123 -9.38 -17.75 -11.25
CA PRO A 123 -9.19 -18.15 -12.65
C PRO A 123 -9.02 -16.96 -13.60
N ARG A 124 -8.48 -17.19 -14.79
CA ARG A 124 -8.22 -16.10 -15.76
C ARG A 124 -9.54 -15.45 -16.19
N GLY A 125 -9.61 -14.12 -16.11
CA GLY A 125 -10.82 -13.37 -16.49
C GLY A 125 -11.92 -13.35 -15.43
N GLU A 126 -11.71 -13.99 -14.28
CA GLU A 126 -12.66 -14.01 -13.17
C GLU A 126 -12.30 -12.99 -12.07
N ARG A 127 -13.28 -12.63 -11.25
CA ARG A 127 -13.10 -11.69 -10.12
C ARG A 127 -12.90 -12.40 -8.78
N GLU A 128 -13.29 -13.67 -8.70
CA GLU A 128 -13.31 -14.47 -7.46
C GLU A 128 -12.64 -15.82 -7.70
N GLY A 129 -12.04 -16.39 -6.66
CA GLY A 129 -11.42 -17.70 -6.73
C GLY A 129 -12.43 -18.83 -6.60
N GLU A 130 -12.07 -20.00 -7.10
CA GLU A 130 -12.85 -21.23 -6.95
C GLU A 130 -12.95 -21.62 -5.47
N ILE A 131 -14.14 -22.02 -5.00
CA ILE A 131 -14.32 -22.58 -3.67
C ILE A 131 -13.79 -24.02 -3.68
N LEU A 132 -12.60 -24.24 -3.10
CA LEU A 132 -11.97 -25.55 -2.99
C LEU A 132 -12.45 -26.34 -1.77
N CYS A 133 -12.82 -25.64 -0.70
CA CYS A 133 -13.40 -26.21 0.51
C CYS A 133 -14.43 -25.25 1.11
N GLN A 134 -15.52 -25.80 1.65
CA GLN A 134 -16.60 -25.05 2.30
C GLN A 134 -17.21 -25.82 3.48
N GLN A 135 -16.38 -26.52 4.24
CA GLN A 135 -16.86 -27.42 5.29
C GLN A 135 -17.48 -26.64 6.45
N THR A 136 -18.58 -27.17 6.97
CA THR A 136 -19.28 -26.70 8.17
C THR A 136 -19.16 -27.76 9.25
N GLY A 137 -18.87 -27.35 10.48
CA GLY A 137 -18.76 -28.27 11.61
C GLY A 137 -18.58 -27.54 12.93
N GLY A 138 -18.68 -28.31 14.02
CA GLY A 138 -18.85 -27.76 15.36
C GLY A 138 -20.20 -27.05 15.48
N SER A 139 -21.09 -27.48 16.36
CA SER A 139 -22.37 -26.79 16.51
C SER A 139 -22.92 -26.82 17.92
N VAL A 140 -23.70 -25.79 18.24
CA VAL A 140 -24.46 -25.64 19.48
C VAL A 140 -25.89 -25.24 19.10
N SER A 141 -26.86 -25.79 19.81
CA SER A 141 -28.31 -25.55 19.61
C SER A 141 -28.99 -25.33 20.95
N GLY A 142 -30.19 -24.78 20.93
CA GLY A 142 -30.94 -24.42 22.13
C GLY A 142 -30.28 -23.29 22.92
N THR A 143 -30.52 -23.27 24.23
CA THR A 143 -29.90 -22.29 25.14
C THR A 143 -28.70 -22.93 25.82
N SER A 144 -27.52 -22.36 25.58
CA SER A 144 -26.25 -22.83 26.14
C SER A 144 -25.40 -21.65 26.59
N ASP A 145 -24.62 -21.86 27.66
CA ASP A 145 -23.55 -20.93 28.00
C ASP A 145 -22.34 -21.13 27.08
N TRP A 146 -21.31 -20.30 27.21
CA TRP A 146 -20.09 -20.35 26.41
C TRP A 146 -19.54 -21.79 26.30
N THR A 147 -19.64 -22.34 25.10
CA THR A 147 -19.24 -23.70 24.74
C THR A 147 -18.24 -23.64 23.60
N ARG A 148 -17.08 -24.27 23.77
CA ARG A 148 -16.08 -24.33 22.71
C ARG A 148 -16.47 -25.39 21.67
N ILE A 149 -16.48 -24.99 20.41
CA ILE A 149 -16.70 -25.88 19.27
C ILE A 149 -15.52 -25.80 18.30
N SER A 150 -15.32 -26.83 17.49
CA SER A 150 -14.22 -26.90 16.53
C SER A 150 -14.59 -27.66 15.25
N LEU A 151 -13.90 -27.31 14.16
CA LEU A 151 -13.96 -27.92 12.84
C LEU A 151 -12.52 -28.12 12.35
N THR A 152 -12.14 -29.35 12.02
CA THR A 152 -10.87 -29.66 11.36
C THR A 152 -11.12 -30.02 9.90
N VAL A 153 -10.33 -29.45 9.00
CA VAL A 153 -10.39 -29.72 7.56
C VAL A 153 -8.98 -30.04 7.05
N THR A 154 -8.89 -30.83 5.98
CA THR A 154 -7.65 -30.98 5.21
C THR A 154 -7.56 -29.86 4.18
N VAL A 155 -6.45 -29.13 4.16
CA VAL A 155 -6.19 -28.07 3.17
C VAL A 155 -5.98 -28.74 1.80
N PRO A 156 -6.75 -28.37 0.76
CA PRO A 156 -6.58 -28.90 -0.59
C PRO A 156 -5.15 -28.78 -1.12
N GLU A 157 -4.76 -29.66 -2.03
CA GLU A 157 -3.41 -29.75 -2.65
C GLU A 157 -3.08 -28.60 -3.63
N ARG A 158 -3.71 -27.43 -3.47
CA ARG A 158 -3.53 -26.25 -4.32
C ARG A 158 -3.35 -25.01 -3.46
N SER A 159 -2.61 -24.02 -3.96
CA SER A 159 -2.45 -22.74 -3.29
C SER A 159 -3.80 -22.09 -3.02
N CYS A 160 -3.97 -21.58 -1.81
CA CYS A 160 -5.26 -21.10 -1.35
C CYS A 160 -5.14 -20.04 -0.26
N TYR A 161 -6.16 -19.18 -0.17
CA TYR A 161 -6.39 -18.37 1.01
C TYR A 161 -7.62 -18.88 1.77
N VAL A 162 -7.69 -18.54 3.06
CA VAL A 162 -8.69 -19.09 3.98
C VAL A 162 -9.57 -18.00 4.55
N MET A 163 -10.87 -18.28 4.65
CA MET A 163 -11.84 -17.40 5.31
C MET A 163 -12.58 -18.18 6.40
N PRO A 164 -12.32 -17.90 7.70
CA PRO A 164 -13.12 -18.44 8.78
C PRO A 164 -14.48 -17.73 8.87
N TYR A 165 -15.52 -18.52 9.13
CA TYR A 165 -16.87 -18.05 9.37
C TYR A 165 -17.40 -18.60 10.70
N VAL A 166 -18.19 -17.77 11.36
CA VAL A 166 -19.05 -18.16 12.47
C VAL A 166 -20.49 -17.81 12.08
N GLY A 167 -21.46 -18.68 12.36
CA GLY A 167 -22.80 -18.49 11.81
C GLY A 167 -23.92 -19.11 12.63
N LEU A 168 -25.13 -18.63 12.39
CA LEU A 168 -26.36 -19.14 12.94
C LEU A 168 -27.30 -19.56 11.80
N ARG A 169 -27.83 -20.78 11.89
CA ARG A 169 -28.95 -21.26 11.08
C ARG A 169 -30.16 -21.42 11.98
N GLY A 170 -31.29 -20.84 11.59
CA GLY A 170 -32.53 -20.89 12.38
C GLY A 170 -32.70 -19.68 13.29
N ALA A 171 -33.85 -19.62 13.95
CA ALA A 171 -34.21 -18.53 14.84
C ALA A 171 -33.48 -18.64 16.20
N GLY A 172 -33.32 -17.52 16.89
CA GLY A 172 -32.65 -17.38 18.19
C GLY A 172 -31.44 -16.46 18.12
N MET A 173 -30.63 -16.48 19.19
CA MET A 173 -29.43 -15.65 19.31
C MET A 173 -28.18 -16.52 19.47
N ALA A 174 -27.09 -16.12 18.83
CA ALA A 174 -25.77 -16.72 19.00
C ALA A 174 -24.69 -15.64 19.13
N TRP A 175 -23.90 -15.74 20.20
CA TRP A 175 -22.70 -14.94 20.42
C TRP A 175 -21.45 -15.78 20.17
N PHE A 176 -20.45 -15.18 19.55
CA PHE A 176 -19.17 -15.81 19.20
C PHE A 176 -18.01 -14.99 19.75
N ASP A 177 -17.04 -15.66 20.35
CA ASP A 177 -15.84 -15.06 20.93
C ASP A 177 -14.63 -16.01 20.86
N ASP A 178 -13.42 -15.49 21.07
CA ASP A 178 -12.15 -16.22 21.11
C ASP A 178 -12.00 -17.21 19.93
N VAL A 179 -12.07 -16.69 18.70
CA VAL A 179 -11.88 -17.48 17.48
C VAL A 179 -10.41 -17.86 17.33
N GLU A 180 -10.15 -19.13 17.02
CA GLU A 180 -8.82 -19.65 16.80
C GLU A 180 -8.76 -20.44 15.51
N LEU A 181 -7.82 -20.09 14.63
CA LEU A 181 -7.49 -20.85 13.43
C LEU A 181 -6.04 -21.33 13.54
N ILE A 182 -5.85 -22.62 13.78
CA ILE A 182 -4.54 -23.27 13.79
C ILE A 182 -4.35 -24.02 12.49
N GLY A 183 -3.20 -23.82 11.85
CA GLY A 183 -2.78 -24.56 10.67
C GLY A 183 -1.33 -24.25 10.37
N THR A 184 -0.75 -24.95 9.39
CA THR A 184 0.62 -24.65 8.96
C THR A 184 0.58 -23.45 8.02
N PRO A 185 1.19 -22.29 8.37
CA PRO A 185 1.14 -21.11 7.50
C PRO A 185 1.84 -21.38 6.17
N ALA A 186 1.23 -20.92 5.07
CA ALA A 186 1.91 -20.87 3.77
C ALA A 186 2.51 -19.48 3.53
N THR A 187 3.53 -19.42 2.69
CA THR A 187 4.00 -18.16 2.11
C THR A 187 2.84 -17.50 1.35
N PRO A 188 2.50 -16.24 1.64
CA PRO A 188 1.46 -15.53 0.92
C PRO A 188 1.74 -15.54 -0.59
N MET A 189 0.68 -15.73 -1.38
CA MET A 189 0.80 -15.51 -2.82
C MET A 189 1.22 -14.05 -3.08
N PRO A 190 2.21 -13.80 -3.96
CA PRO A 190 2.58 -12.44 -4.31
C PRO A 190 1.40 -11.72 -4.98
N ALA A 191 1.49 -10.40 -5.12
CA ALA A 191 0.52 -9.63 -5.89
C ALA A 191 0.75 -9.81 -7.40
N GLU A 192 -0.28 -9.58 -8.20
CA GLU A 192 -0.12 -9.41 -9.65
C GLU A 192 0.76 -8.19 -9.93
N THR A 193 1.65 -8.30 -10.91
CA THR A 193 2.62 -7.26 -11.28
C THR A 193 2.68 -7.08 -12.80
N THR A 194 3.10 -5.92 -13.28
CA THR A 194 3.20 -5.61 -14.72
C THR A 194 4.48 -4.85 -15.03
N TYR A 195 5.25 -5.40 -15.97
CA TYR A 195 6.51 -4.87 -16.46
C TYR A 195 6.25 -4.19 -17.81
N GLU A 196 6.03 -2.88 -17.75
CA GLU A 196 6.02 -1.95 -18.88
C GLU A 196 7.42 -1.75 -19.51
N PRO A 197 7.55 -1.12 -20.70
CA PRO A 197 8.80 -0.93 -21.45
C PRO A 197 9.94 -0.32 -20.64
N ARG A 198 9.61 0.56 -19.71
CA ARG A 198 10.59 1.23 -18.84
C ARG A 198 11.27 0.32 -17.83
N HIS A 199 10.71 -0.85 -17.54
CA HIS A 199 11.30 -1.79 -16.60
C HIS A 199 12.42 -2.61 -17.23
N PHE A 200 12.47 -2.72 -18.57
CA PHE A 200 13.54 -3.43 -19.25
C PHE A 200 14.86 -2.69 -19.13
N GLU A 201 15.86 -3.41 -18.63
CA GLU A 201 17.13 -2.83 -18.22
C GLU A 201 18.20 -2.94 -19.30
N GLU A 202 18.20 -4.04 -20.04
CA GLU A 202 19.11 -4.28 -21.15
C GLU A 202 18.30 -4.31 -22.43
N LEU A 203 18.63 -3.40 -23.35
CA LEU A 203 17.99 -3.30 -24.66
C LEU A 203 19.08 -3.44 -25.73
N GLU A 204 18.99 -4.49 -26.54
CA GLU A 204 19.82 -4.66 -27.73
C GLU A 204 18.91 -4.60 -28.95
N GLY A 205 19.05 -3.55 -29.77
CA GLY A 205 18.22 -3.37 -30.95
C GLY A 205 16.78 -2.89 -30.68
N TYR A 206 16.30 -2.82 -29.44
CA TYR A 206 15.04 -2.14 -29.11
C TYR A 206 15.26 -0.65 -28.79
N GLU A 207 14.34 0.20 -29.23
CA GLU A 207 14.23 1.61 -28.84
C GLU A 207 12.89 1.89 -28.16
N MET A 208 12.87 2.84 -27.23
CA MET A 208 11.64 3.24 -26.55
C MET A 208 10.97 4.37 -27.33
N VAL A 209 9.73 4.15 -27.76
CA VAL A 209 8.95 5.13 -28.54
C VAL A 209 7.60 5.39 -27.90
N MET A 210 7.11 6.63 -28.03
CA MET A 210 5.78 7.03 -27.59
C MET A 210 4.79 6.80 -28.73
N ARG A 211 3.77 5.96 -28.51
CA ARG A 211 2.66 5.72 -29.45
C ARG A 211 1.33 5.83 -28.71
N SER A 212 0.33 6.48 -29.27
CA SER A 212 -1.03 6.55 -28.70
C SER A 212 -1.07 6.75 -27.17
N ASN A 213 -0.26 7.70 -26.69
CA ASN A 213 -0.09 8.08 -25.28
C ASN A 213 0.43 6.97 -24.34
N ARG A 214 1.18 5.99 -24.86
CA ARG A 214 1.93 4.99 -24.09
C ARG A 214 3.35 4.82 -24.63
N TYR A 215 4.27 4.42 -23.76
CA TYR A 215 5.57 3.96 -24.19
C TYR A 215 5.47 2.51 -24.68
N VAL A 216 6.18 2.18 -25.75
CA VAL A 216 6.40 0.81 -26.27
C VAL A 216 7.89 0.63 -26.57
N LEU A 217 8.40 -0.60 -26.47
CA LEU A 217 9.69 -0.93 -27.08
C LEU A 217 9.43 -1.30 -28.53
N GLN A 218 10.20 -0.74 -29.46
CA GLN A 218 10.11 -0.98 -30.89
C GLN A 218 11.48 -1.38 -31.42
N ALA A 219 11.56 -2.48 -32.16
CA ALA A 219 12.78 -2.78 -32.92
C ALA A 219 12.79 -1.90 -34.19
N PRO A 220 13.89 -1.20 -34.54
CA PRO A 220 14.05 -0.49 -35.81
C PRO A 220 14.03 -1.43 -37.02
N PRO A 221 13.64 -0.96 -38.21
CA PRO A 221 13.50 -1.80 -39.40
C PRO A 221 14.85 -2.34 -39.88
N GLY A 222 14.88 -3.60 -40.31
CA GLY A 222 16.07 -4.23 -40.91
C GLY A 222 17.03 -4.90 -39.92
N LEU A 223 16.67 -4.96 -38.63
CA LEU A 223 17.35 -5.79 -37.64
C LEU A 223 16.81 -7.22 -37.69
N ALA A 224 17.71 -8.20 -37.73
CA ALA A 224 17.33 -9.62 -37.73
C ALA A 224 16.62 -10.04 -36.43
N HIS A 225 17.05 -9.50 -35.30
CA HIS A 225 16.42 -9.67 -33.99
C HIS A 225 16.75 -8.49 -33.08
N ALA A 226 15.93 -8.29 -32.05
CA ALA A 226 16.14 -7.37 -30.94
C ALA A 226 15.82 -8.08 -29.62
N THR A 227 16.50 -7.69 -28.54
CA THR A 227 16.32 -8.29 -27.20
C THR A 227 16.06 -7.22 -26.15
N ALA A 228 15.13 -7.52 -25.24
CA ALA A 228 14.82 -6.70 -24.07
C ALA A 228 14.84 -7.59 -22.83
N SER A 229 15.71 -7.29 -21.87
CA SER A 229 15.92 -8.12 -20.69
C SER A 229 15.76 -7.34 -19.38
N VAL A 230 15.24 -8.03 -18.36
CA VAL A 230 14.98 -7.49 -17.03
C VAL A 230 15.14 -8.58 -15.95
N PRO A 231 15.78 -8.29 -14.82
CA PRO A 231 15.70 -9.14 -13.64
C PRO A 231 14.29 -9.16 -13.07
N PHE A 232 13.76 -10.34 -12.77
CA PHE A 232 12.46 -10.48 -12.14
C PHE A 232 12.54 -10.13 -10.65
N TYR A 233 11.99 -9.00 -10.24
CA TYR A 233 12.12 -8.51 -8.85
C TYR A 233 11.04 -9.05 -7.90
N ASP A 234 9.98 -9.64 -8.43
CA ASP A 234 8.86 -10.16 -7.63
C ASP A 234 9.18 -11.54 -7.02
N ALA A 235 8.31 -11.98 -6.10
CA ALA A 235 8.57 -13.16 -5.29
C ALA A 235 8.67 -14.45 -6.13
N THR A 236 9.49 -15.39 -5.66
CA THR A 236 9.54 -16.75 -6.22
C THR A 236 8.16 -17.41 -6.11
N ALA A 237 7.56 -17.75 -7.25
CA ALA A 237 6.23 -18.35 -7.34
C ALA A 237 5.99 -19.00 -8.71
N ARG A 238 4.80 -19.59 -8.88
CA ARG A 238 4.28 -20.02 -10.18
C ARG A 238 3.34 -18.95 -10.73
N TRP A 239 3.55 -18.59 -12.00
CA TRP A 239 2.93 -17.43 -12.66
C TRP A 239 2.30 -17.81 -13.99
N ASP A 240 1.14 -17.21 -14.28
CA ASP A 240 0.72 -17.01 -15.66
C ASP A 240 1.39 -15.72 -16.18
N VAL A 241 2.10 -15.83 -17.29
CA VAL A 241 2.83 -14.72 -17.93
C VAL A 241 2.07 -14.27 -19.18
N THR A 242 1.42 -13.11 -19.11
CA THR A 242 0.72 -12.51 -20.24
C THR A 242 1.63 -11.51 -20.96
N PHE A 243 2.01 -11.83 -22.18
CA PHE A 243 2.77 -10.94 -23.06
C PHE A 243 1.82 -10.10 -23.91
N ARG A 244 1.98 -8.78 -23.85
CA ARG A 244 1.20 -7.80 -24.60
C ARG A 244 2.07 -7.13 -25.65
N TYR A 245 1.58 -7.12 -26.89
CA TYR A 245 2.30 -6.61 -28.06
C TYR A 245 1.35 -5.83 -28.97
N LEU A 246 1.91 -5.07 -29.91
CA LEU A 246 1.15 -4.47 -31.01
C LEU A 246 1.28 -5.37 -32.24
N ASP A 247 0.18 -5.54 -32.97
CA ASP A 247 0.06 -6.37 -34.17
C ASP A 247 -0.51 -5.48 -35.29
N GLU A 248 0.25 -5.29 -36.38
CA GLU A 248 -0.21 -4.52 -37.55
C GLU A 248 -0.80 -5.46 -38.60
N PRO A 249 -1.79 -5.04 -39.41
CA PRO A 249 -2.40 -5.88 -40.44
C PRO A 249 -1.48 -6.17 -41.64
N ASP A 250 -0.24 -5.67 -41.66
CA ASP A 250 0.73 -5.80 -42.74
C ASP A 250 2.10 -6.31 -42.26
N GLY A 251 2.27 -7.64 -42.30
CA GLY A 251 3.52 -8.34 -42.02
C GLY A 251 3.36 -9.39 -40.92
N ALA A 252 4.48 -9.97 -40.49
CA ALA A 252 4.45 -10.98 -39.43
C ALA A 252 5.67 -10.89 -38.49
N SER A 253 5.58 -10.12 -37.42
CA SER A 253 6.61 -10.09 -36.38
C SER A 253 6.50 -11.29 -35.44
N THR A 254 7.62 -11.81 -34.97
CA THR A 254 7.63 -12.94 -34.02
C THR A 254 8.28 -12.54 -32.71
N PHE A 255 7.74 -13.07 -31.62
CA PHE A 255 8.26 -12.84 -30.28
C PHE A 255 8.48 -14.16 -29.56
N ARG A 256 9.58 -14.25 -28.82
CA ARG A 256 9.87 -15.33 -27.88
C ARG A 256 10.07 -14.74 -26.51
N VAL A 257 9.46 -15.36 -25.50
CA VAL A 257 9.66 -14.98 -24.09
C VAL A 257 10.48 -16.07 -23.42
N LEU A 258 11.56 -15.68 -22.75
CA LEU A 258 12.51 -16.58 -22.12
C LEU A 258 12.66 -16.25 -20.64
N VAL A 259 12.83 -17.30 -19.82
CA VAL A 259 13.19 -17.22 -18.40
C VAL A 259 14.54 -17.91 -18.22
N ASN A 260 15.55 -17.16 -17.77
CA ASN A 260 16.94 -17.63 -17.62
C ASN A 260 17.50 -18.28 -18.90
N GLY A 261 17.12 -17.75 -20.07
CA GLY A 261 17.52 -18.25 -21.39
C GLY A 261 16.73 -19.45 -21.90
N ASN A 262 15.77 -19.98 -21.14
CA ASN A 262 14.86 -21.03 -21.59
C ASN A 262 13.56 -20.42 -22.11
N GLU A 263 13.15 -20.79 -23.32
CA GLU A 263 11.89 -20.31 -23.90
C GLU A 263 10.68 -20.87 -23.15
N ILE A 264 9.80 -19.98 -22.70
CA ILE A 264 8.51 -20.34 -22.06
C ILE A 264 7.36 -20.29 -23.07
N GLY A 265 7.57 -19.61 -24.20
CA GLY A 265 6.68 -19.64 -25.35
C GLY A 265 6.97 -18.55 -26.36
N SER A 266 6.25 -18.62 -27.49
CA SER A 266 6.40 -17.73 -28.63
C SER A 266 5.05 -17.31 -29.20
N VAL A 267 5.01 -16.17 -29.89
CA VAL A 267 3.84 -15.71 -30.64
C VAL A 267 4.28 -15.12 -31.98
N VAL A 268 3.47 -15.37 -33.01
CA VAL A 268 3.54 -14.68 -34.29
C VAL A 268 2.43 -13.63 -34.27
N ALA A 269 2.80 -12.36 -34.32
CA ALA A 269 1.89 -11.25 -34.57
C ALA A 269 1.66 -11.22 -36.07
N ASP A 270 0.52 -11.77 -36.50
CA ASP A 270 0.07 -11.80 -37.89
C ASP A 270 -1.45 -11.71 -37.82
N ALA A 271 -1.95 -10.47 -37.85
CA ALA A 271 -3.38 -10.23 -37.79
C ALA A 271 -4.12 -10.91 -38.96
N VAL A 272 -5.35 -11.37 -38.70
CA VAL A 272 -6.19 -11.98 -39.74
C VAL A 272 -6.48 -10.95 -40.83
N GLU A 273 -6.18 -11.30 -42.09
CA GLU A 273 -6.50 -10.50 -43.28
C GLU A 273 -7.96 -9.98 -43.23
N GLY A 274 -8.14 -8.66 -43.13
CA GLY A 274 -9.45 -8.00 -43.02
C GLY A 274 -9.91 -7.59 -41.60
N GLY A 275 -9.05 -7.67 -40.60
CA GLY A 275 -9.26 -7.09 -39.26
C GLY A 275 -9.26 -5.55 -39.22
N PRO A 276 -9.49 -4.94 -38.04
CA PRO A 276 -9.38 -3.49 -37.88
C PRO A 276 -7.99 -2.99 -38.28
N ASN A 277 -7.91 -1.96 -39.14
CA ASN A 277 -6.63 -1.32 -39.52
C ASN A 277 -6.13 -0.37 -38.41
N ASP A 278 -6.01 -0.84 -37.17
CA ASP A 278 -5.43 -0.06 -36.08
C ASP A 278 -3.99 -0.55 -35.79
N PRO A 279 -2.95 0.20 -36.21
CA PRO A 279 -1.56 -0.16 -35.95
C PRO A 279 -1.16 -0.05 -34.46
N ASP A 280 -2.07 0.41 -33.60
CA ASP A 280 -1.93 0.46 -32.15
C ASP A 280 -2.85 -0.56 -31.43
N GLU A 281 -3.44 -1.52 -32.15
CA GLU A 281 -4.20 -2.63 -31.54
C GLU A 281 -3.28 -3.44 -30.62
N VAL A 282 -3.66 -3.53 -29.34
CA VAL A 282 -2.93 -4.36 -28.37
C VAL A 282 -3.51 -5.76 -28.38
N ARG A 283 -2.63 -6.74 -28.60
CA ARG A 283 -2.94 -8.14 -28.46
C ARG A 283 -2.18 -8.76 -27.30
N GLU A 284 -2.64 -9.93 -26.89
CA GLU A 284 -2.07 -10.64 -25.76
C GLU A 284 -2.03 -12.15 -25.98
N VAL A 285 -0.96 -12.77 -25.49
CA VAL A 285 -0.81 -14.22 -25.36
C VAL A 285 -0.41 -14.52 -23.92
N THR A 286 -0.88 -15.63 -23.36
CA THR A 286 -0.53 -16.04 -22.00
C THR A 286 0.14 -17.40 -22.00
N PHE A 287 1.28 -17.46 -21.32
CA PHE A 287 2.02 -18.69 -21.01
C PHE A 287 1.67 -19.08 -19.58
N ALA A 288 0.95 -20.19 -19.41
CA ALA A 288 0.41 -20.60 -18.11
C ALA A 288 1.42 -21.40 -17.29
N ASP A 289 1.23 -21.39 -15.96
CA ASP A 289 1.92 -22.29 -15.02
C ASP A 289 3.47 -22.21 -15.06
N VAL A 290 4.03 -21.03 -15.31
CA VAL A 290 5.48 -20.81 -15.42
C VAL A 290 6.11 -20.61 -14.03
N ASP A 291 7.06 -21.46 -13.69
CA ASP A 291 7.84 -21.35 -12.45
C ASP A 291 8.96 -20.30 -12.58
N ILE A 292 8.87 -19.20 -11.83
CA ILE A 292 9.83 -18.09 -11.88
C ILE A 292 10.34 -17.77 -10.48
N GLN A 293 11.66 -17.85 -10.30
CA GLN A 293 12.34 -17.42 -9.07
C GLN A 293 12.66 -15.93 -9.12
N GLN A 294 12.63 -15.29 -7.95
CA GLN A 294 13.14 -13.93 -7.80
C GLN A 294 14.57 -13.85 -8.35
N TYR A 295 14.84 -12.76 -9.07
CA TYR A 295 16.06 -12.44 -9.83
C TYR A 295 16.33 -13.30 -11.06
N SER A 296 15.36 -14.12 -11.50
CA SER A 296 15.43 -14.74 -12.83
C SER A 296 15.50 -13.67 -13.92
N THR A 297 16.30 -13.89 -14.96
CA THR A 297 16.34 -12.97 -16.10
C THR A 297 15.20 -13.29 -17.05
N ILE A 298 14.28 -12.33 -17.22
CA ILE A 298 13.22 -12.38 -18.22
C ILE A 298 13.75 -11.70 -19.47
N THR A 299 13.67 -12.37 -20.62
CA THR A 299 14.12 -11.83 -21.91
C THR A 299 13.00 -11.97 -22.94
N ILE A 300 12.75 -10.90 -23.68
CA ILE A 300 11.91 -10.93 -24.87
C ILE A 300 12.82 -10.79 -26.09
N VAL A 301 12.73 -11.73 -27.01
CA VAL A 301 13.39 -11.66 -28.32
C VAL A 301 12.31 -11.36 -29.35
N GLY A 302 12.45 -10.25 -30.08
CA GLY A 302 11.59 -9.93 -31.22
C GLY A 302 12.34 -10.03 -32.53
N GLU A 303 11.70 -10.62 -33.54
CA GLU A 303 12.22 -10.74 -34.90
C GLU A 303 11.19 -10.12 -35.85
N GLN A 304 11.67 -9.27 -36.76
CA GLN A 304 10.81 -8.61 -37.75
C GLN A 304 10.72 -9.44 -39.02
N ASN A 305 9.55 -9.42 -39.66
CA ASN A 305 9.40 -9.88 -41.03
C ASN A 305 8.54 -8.90 -41.83
N GLU A 306 8.82 -8.81 -43.13
CA GLU A 306 7.97 -8.16 -44.15
C GLU A 306 7.55 -6.69 -43.90
N GLY A 307 8.27 -5.95 -43.05
CA GLY A 307 8.03 -4.51 -42.83
C GLY A 307 7.27 -4.18 -41.54
N GLU A 308 6.81 -5.19 -40.81
CA GLU A 308 6.17 -5.02 -39.51
C GLU A 308 7.20 -4.84 -38.40
N TYR A 309 6.92 -3.89 -37.50
CA TYR A 309 7.77 -3.63 -36.35
C TYR A 309 7.41 -4.57 -35.20
N ALA A 310 8.39 -5.30 -34.68
CA ALA A 310 8.25 -5.99 -33.41
C ALA A 310 8.10 -4.95 -32.27
N ARG A 311 6.90 -4.82 -31.69
CA ARG A 311 6.59 -3.87 -30.61
C ARG A 311 6.08 -4.53 -29.33
N ILE A 312 6.76 -4.23 -28.22
CA ILE A 312 6.44 -4.74 -26.87
C ILE A 312 5.65 -3.68 -26.10
N VAL A 313 4.49 -4.06 -25.57
CA VAL A 313 3.66 -3.22 -24.69
C VAL A 313 3.93 -3.53 -23.23
N ALA A 314 3.87 -4.80 -22.81
CA ALA A 314 4.12 -5.18 -21.41
C ALA A 314 4.26 -6.70 -21.22
N LEU A 315 4.82 -7.11 -20.08
CA LEU A 315 4.62 -8.44 -19.48
C LEU A 315 3.81 -8.30 -18.19
N GLN A 316 2.71 -9.03 -18.06
CA GLN A 316 1.92 -9.10 -16.84
C GLN A 316 2.11 -10.48 -16.21
N PHE A 317 2.38 -10.51 -14.91
CA PHE A 317 2.62 -11.74 -14.16
C PHE A 317 1.51 -11.90 -13.12
N ARG A 318 0.70 -12.94 -13.31
CA ARG A 318 -0.43 -13.27 -12.45
C ARG A 318 -0.08 -14.52 -11.64
N PRO A 319 -0.10 -14.44 -10.30
CA PRO A 319 0.34 -15.54 -9.46
C PRO A 319 -0.72 -16.64 -9.43
N VAL A 320 -0.33 -17.88 -9.75
CA VAL A 320 -1.24 -19.04 -9.85
C VAL A 320 -0.88 -20.18 -8.90
N GLY A 321 0.31 -20.16 -8.31
CA GLY A 321 0.65 -21.06 -7.22
C GLY A 321 2.03 -20.81 -6.62
N THR A 322 2.45 -21.70 -5.72
CA THR A 322 3.83 -21.75 -5.22
C THR A 322 4.77 -22.30 -6.29
N PHE A 323 6.03 -21.88 -6.25
CA PHE A 323 7.09 -22.40 -7.13
C PHE A 323 7.24 -23.92 -6.97
N GLN A 324 7.27 -24.66 -8.09
CA GLN A 324 7.40 -26.12 -8.13
C GLN A 324 8.67 -26.60 -8.86
N GLY A 325 9.45 -25.67 -9.44
CA GLY A 325 10.67 -25.99 -10.16
C GLY A 325 11.84 -26.36 -9.25
N GLU A 326 12.97 -26.71 -9.86
CA GLU A 326 14.24 -26.81 -9.13
C GLU A 326 14.77 -25.41 -8.81
N GLU A 327 15.05 -25.14 -7.53
CA GLU A 327 15.63 -23.87 -7.11
C GLU A 327 17.04 -23.68 -7.70
N LEU A 328 17.26 -22.50 -8.28
CA LEU A 328 18.56 -22.11 -8.80
C LEU A 328 19.36 -21.50 -7.66
N SER A 329 20.67 -21.75 -7.66
CA SER A 329 21.53 -21.25 -6.59
C SER A 329 21.61 -19.71 -6.59
N PRO A 330 21.83 -19.08 -5.42
CA PRO A 330 21.96 -17.63 -5.32
C PRO A 330 23.05 -17.04 -6.23
N GLU A 331 24.10 -17.79 -6.56
CA GLU A 331 25.14 -17.33 -7.50
C GLU A 331 24.61 -17.20 -8.95
N ARG A 332 23.60 -17.98 -9.32
CA ARG A 332 22.94 -17.90 -10.64
C ARG A 332 21.86 -16.84 -10.71
N LEU A 333 21.25 -16.50 -9.57
CA LEU A 333 20.16 -15.53 -9.42
C LEU A 333 20.57 -14.34 -8.53
N SER A 334 21.84 -13.98 -8.52
CA SER A 334 22.29 -12.87 -7.69
C SER A 334 21.63 -11.57 -8.15
N PRO A 335 21.07 -10.75 -7.24
CA PRO A 335 20.55 -9.45 -7.61
C PRO A 335 21.65 -8.65 -8.32
N PRO A 336 21.37 -8.04 -9.48
CA PRO A 336 22.38 -7.27 -10.18
C PRO A 336 22.83 -6.07 -9.31
N PRO A 337 24.05 -5.55 -9.53
CA PRO A 337 24.54 -4.39 -8.80
C PRO A 337 23.55 -3.24 -8.91
N ASN A 338 23.10 -2.72 -7.77
CA ASN A 338 22.07 -1.67 -7.66
C ASN A 338 22.58 -0.25 -8.01
N LEU A 339 23.78 -0.12 -8.57
CA LEU A 339 24.39 1.15 -8.97
C LEU A 339 24.38 1.27 -10.50
N ARG A 340 23.21 1.59 -11.06
CA ARG A 340 23.07 1.86 -12.49
C ARG A 340 23.52 3.28 -12.81
N ILE A 341 24.52 3.41 -13.69
CA ILE A 341 24.99 4.71 -14.17
C ILE A 341 24.24 5.08 -15.45
N TYR A 342 23.26 5.99 -15.34
CA TYR A 342 22.46 6.46 -16.46
C TYR A 342 23.25 7.38 -17.39
N GLN A 343 23.42 6.96 -18.66
CA GLN A 343 24.31 7.61 -19.62
C GLN A 343 23.63 8.77 -20.36
N SER A 344 22.34 8.64 -20.70
CA SER A 344 21.63 9.67 -21.46
C SER A 344 20.94 10.71 -20.56
N PRO A 345 20.77 11.97 -21.02
CA PRO A 345 19.97 12.98 -20.32
C PRO A 345 18.54 12.51 -20.00
N PHE A 346 17.92 11.77 -20.93
CA PHE A 346 16.59 11.20 -20.75
C PHE A 346 16.56 10.17 -19.60
N GLN A 347 17.51 9.24 -19.58
CA GLN A 347 17.61 8.24 -18.50
C GLN A 347 17.84 8.90 -17.14
N ARG A 348 18.67 9.93 -17.05
CA ARG A 348 18.88 10.70 -15.81
C ARG A 348 17.62 11.44 -15.37
N ASN A 349 16.88 12.02 -16.32
CA ASN A 349 15.60 12.67 -16.03
C ASN A 349 14.58 11.67 -15.49
N GLU A 350 14.41 10.52 -16.14
CA GLU A 350 13.54 9.45 -15.67
C GLU A 350 13.94 8.94 -14.28
N ALA A 351 15.24 8.72 -14.06
CA ALA A 351 15.76 8.32 -12.76
C ALA A 351 15.48 9.35 -11.65
N SER A 352 15.61 10.64 -11.96
CA SER A 352 15.31 11.72 -11.00
C SER A 352 13.82 11.75 -10.59
N LEU A 353 12.94 11.21 -11.44
CA LEU A 353 11.51 11.11 -11.16
C LEU A 353 11.11 9.82 -10.46
N MET A 354 11.99 8.81 -10.36
CA MET A 354 11.63 7.49 -9.79
C MET A 354 11.15 7.59 -8.35
N LEU A 355 11.88 8.32 -7.50
CA LEU A 355 11.49 8.51 -6.10
C LEU A 355 10.13 9.21 -5.98
N ILE A 356 9.94 10.27 -6.78
CA ILE A 356 8.69 11.04 -6.79
C ILE A 356 7.52 10.17 -7.26
N ARG A 357 7.69 9.38 -8.32
CA ARG A 357 6.66 8.46 -8.83
C ARG A 357 6.31 7.38 -7.82
N GLN A 358 7.32 6.77 -7.19
CA GLN A 358 7.11 5.77 -6.15
C GLN A 358 6.36 6.37 -4.96
N TYR A 359 6.73 7.59 -4.56
CA TYR A 359 6.07 8.30 -3.48
C TYR A 359 4.61 8.63 -3.84
N TRP A 360 4.34 9.14 -5.05
CA TRP A 360 2.98 9.40 -5.53
C TRP A 360 2.12 8.15 -5.66
N GLN A 361 2.70 7.02 -6.07
CA GLN A 361 1.96 5.75 -6.15
C GLN A 361 1.51 5.29 -4.75
N ARG A 362 2.40 5.40 -3.76
CA ARG A 362 2.08 5.10 -2.36
C ARG A 362 1.06 6.09 -1.79
N GLU A 363 1.31 7.39 -1.95
CA GLU A 363 0.40 8.44 -1.47
C GLU A 363 -0.97 8.38 -2.14
N GLY A 364 -1.07 7.94 -3.40
CA GLY A 364 -2.35 7.82 -4.09
C GLY A 364 -3.34 6.92 -3.35
N GLN A 365 -2.86 5.86 -2.71
CA GLN A 365 -3.68 4.98 -1.89
C GLN A 365 -4.15 5.69 -0.60
N ASP A 366 -3.26 6.44 0.04
CA ASP A 366 -3.57 7.21 1.25
C ASP A 366 -4.55 8.35 0.96
N PHE A 367 -4.35 9.11 -0.13
CA PHE A 367 -5.28 10.14 -0.58
C PHE A 367 -6.66 9.57 -0.90
N ALA A 368 -6.73 8.41 -1.58
CA ALA A 368 -8.01 7.75 -1.85
C ALA A 368 -8.69 7.25 -0.57
N ALA A 369 -7.94 6.80 0.43
CA ALA A 369 -8.47 6.45 1.75
C ALA A 369 -9.02 7.67 2.48
N VAL A 370 -8.27 8.77 2.53
CA VAL A 370 -8.69 10.03 3.15
C VAL A 370 -9.92 10.61 2.45
N SER A 371 -9.97 10.63 1.11
CA SER A 371 -11.13 11.08 0.35
C SER A 371 -12.39 10.27 0.69
N ARG A 372 -12.30 8.94 0.71
CA ARG A 372 -13.41 8.06 1.10
C ARG A 372 -13.84 8.27 2.56
N GLU A 373 -12.93 8.63 3.44
CA GLU A 373 -13.25 8.96 4.83
C GLU A 373 -14.01 10.28 4.93
N ILE A 374 -13.54 11.32 4.24
CA ILE A 374 -14.17 12.64 4.22
C ILE A 374 -15.56 12.57 3.58
N GLU A 375 -15.74 11.79 2.51
CA GLU A 375 -17.03 11.58 1.83
C GLU A 375 -18.10 10.96 2.76
N LYS A 376 -17.70 10.24 3.81
CA LYS A 376 -18.62 9.65 4.79
C LYS A 376 -19.09 10.65 5.86
N LEU A 377 -18.49 11.83 5.96
CA LEU A 377 -18.87 12.83 6.97
C LEU A 377 -20.14 13.55 6.49
N GLN A 378 -21.25 13.40 7.21
CA GLN A 378 -22.55 13.93 6.80
C GLN A 378 -23.03 15.09 7.69
N THR A 379 -22.40 15.29 8.85
CA THR A 379 -22.84 16.28 9.85
C THR A 379 -21.72 17.23 10.32
N PRO A 380 -22.06 18.44 10.79
CA PRO A 380 -21.09 19.37 11.38
C PRO A 380 -20.34 18.81 12.61
N GLU A 381 -20.99 17.92 13.37
CA GLU A 381 -20.41 17.25 14.54
C GLU A 381 -19.33 16.25 14.11
N GLU A 382 -19.59 15.44 13.08
CA GLU A 382 -18.62 14.50 12.53
C GLU A 382 -17.41 15.22 11.91
N LEU A 383 -17.64 16.34 11.21
CA LEU A 383 -16.54 17.15 10.69
C LEU A 383 -15.69 17.73 11.81
N ARG A 384 -16.30 18.22 12.90
CA ARG A 384 -15.56 18.71 14.08
C ARG A 384 -14.73 17.60 14.72
N ALA A 385 -15.31 16.42 14.92
CA ALA A 385 -14.59 15.27 15.46
C ALA A 385 -13.41 14.84 14.56
N TYR A 386 -13.59 14.85 13.24
CA TYR A 386 -12.51 14.62 12.27
C TYR A 386 -11.38 15.65 12.42
N GLN A 387 -11.73 16.95 12.48
CA GLN A 387 -10.76 18.04 12.65
C GLN A 387 -9.97 17.92 13.95
N GLU A 388 -10.63 17.59 15.06
CA GLU A 388 -9.99 17.38 16.36
C GLU A 388 -9.01 16.21 16.33
N ARG A 389 -9.41 15.08 15.73
CA ARG A 389 -8.54 13.90 15.57
C ARG A 389 -7.32 14.19 14.69
N VAL A 390 -7.49 14.89 13.57
CA VAL A 390 -6.37 15.28 12.70
C VAL A 390 -5.43 16.22 13.46
N ARG A 391 -5.96 17.21 14.18
CA ARG A 391 -5.15 18.14 14.99
C ARG A 391 -4.36 17.43 16.09
N ALA A 392 -4.97 16.43 16.75
CA ALA A 392 -4.33 15.66 17.81
C ALA A 392 -3.11 14.86 17.34
N ARG A 393 -3.04 14.51 16.04
CA ARG A 393 -1.91 13.80 15.44
C ARG A 393 -0.76 14.70 15.00
N LEU A 394 -0.99 16.00 14.81
CA LEU A 394 0.05 16.92 14.33
C LEU A 394 1.33 16.92 15.21
N PRO A 395 1.28 16.81 16.55
CA PRO A 395 2.48 16.69 17.37
C PRO A 395 3.30 15.41 17.12
N GLU A 396 2.67 14.31 16.70
CA GLU A 396 3.38 13.06 16.36
C GLU A 396 4.17 13.23 15.06
N ILE A 397 3.65 14.04 14.13
CA ILE A 397 4.21 14.23 12.78
C ILE A 397 5.28 15.33 12.79
N PHE A 398 4.95 16.50 13.36
CA PHE A 398 5.81 17.68 13.33
C PHE A 398 6.66 17.84 14.60
N GLY A 399 6.48 16.96 15.59
CA GLY A 399 7.14 17.04 16.89
C GLY A 399 6.50 18.09 17.80
N ARG A 400 7.27 18.55 18.80
CA ARG A 400 6.83 19.58 19.74
C ARG A 400 6.57 20.89 19.00
N TRP A 401 5.45 21.54 19.33
CA TRP A 401 5.18 22.88 18.81
C TRP A 401 6.17 23.87 19.44
N THR A 402 6.56 24.91 18.71
CA THR A 402 7.56 25.90 19.17
C THR A 402 7.15 26.64 20.47
N GLY A 403 5.86 26.68 20.81
CA GLY A 403 5.40 27.16 22.12
C GLY A 403 5.83 26.29 23.31
N GLU A 404 6.21 25.03 23.06
CA GLU A 404 6.68 24.04 24.03
C GLU A 404 8.21 23.95 24.08
N SER A 405 8.95 24.65 23.19
CA SER A 405 10.42 24.64 23.22
C SER A 405 10.99 25.39 24.43
N GLY A 406 10.19 26.29 25.03
CA GLY A 406 10.58 27.11 26.17
C GLY A 406 11.57 28.22 25.82
N SER A 407 11.92 28.40 24.54
CA SER A 407 12.79 29.48 24.09
C SER A 407 12.04 30.82 24.12
N PRO A 408 12.48 31.82 24.90
CA PRO A 408 11.89 33.15 24.84
C PRO A 408 12.15 33.78 23.45
N LEU A 409 11.11 34.31 22.82
CA LEU A 409 11.20 34.86 21.45
C LEU A 409 12.12 36.07 21.30
N ASN A 410 12.55 36.70 22.40
CA ASN A 410 13.48 37.83 22.45
C ASN A 410 13.27 38.87 21.32
N PRO A 411 12.06 39.43 21.15
CA PRO A 411 11.75 40.30 20.01
C PRO A 411 12.58 41.59 20.05
N GLN A 412 13.25 41.89 18.96
CA GLN A 412 14.05 43.10 18.79
C GLN A 412 13.55 43.90 17.60
N LYS A 413 13.07 45.13 17.85
CA LYS A 413 12.78 46.08 16.79
C LYS A 413 14.09 46.68 16.29
N VAL A 414 14.46 46.35 15.05
CA VAL A 414 15.70 46.79 14.41
C VAL A 414 15.49 47.98 13.47
N GLY A 415 14.24 48.37 13.21
CA GLY A 415 13.92 49.55 12.42
C GLY A 415 12.43 49.73 12.18
N ALA A 416 12.07 50.82 11.50
CA ALA A 416 10.72 51.08 11.05
C ALA A 416 10.72 51.86 9.73
N ILE A 417 9.68 51.66 8.93
CA ILE A 417 9.35 52.47 7.76
C ILE A 417 8.01 53.16 8.05
N GLU A 418 8.00 54.48 7.96
CA GLU A 418 6.81 55.29 8.17
C GLU A 418 6.14 55.59 6.82
N LEU A 419 4.87 55.23 6.69
CA LEU A 419 3.99 55.62 5.60
C LEU A 419 2.80 56.41 6.16
N ASP A 420 2.09 57.12 5.30
CA ASP A 420 0.97 57.97 5.73
C ASP A 420 -0.16 57.16 6.40
N TYR A 421 -0.40 55.93 5.94
CA TYR A 421 -1.51 55.08 6.37
C TYR A 421 -1.09 53.89 7.25
N CYS A 422 0.19 53.53 7.29
CA CYS A 422 0.70 52.46 8.17
C CYS A 422 2.17 52.68 8.57
N THR A 423 2.61 51.97 9.62
CA THR A 423 4.02 51.85 9.99
C THR A 423 4.45 50.40 9.75
N ILE A 424 5.60 50.18 9.14
CA ILE A 424 6.17 48.84 8.98
C ILE A 424 7.33 48.70 9.95
N GLU A 425 7.14 47.95 11.03
CA GLU A 425 8.21 47.62 11.96
C GLU A 425 9.02 46.43 11.45
N LYS A 426 10.34 46.54 11.55
CA LYS A 426 11.27 45.44 11.30
C LYS A 426 11.62 44.81 12.63
N ILE A 427 11.20 43.57 12.84
CA ILE A 427 11.39 42.84 14.09
C ILE A 427 12.21 41.58 13.79
N ILE A 428 13.15 41.26 14.67
CA ILE A 428 13.82 39.96 14.70
C ILE A 428 13.36 39.24 15.97
N ILE A 429 12.89 38.01 15.83
CA ILE A 429 12.64 37.12 16.97
C ILE A 429 13.62 35.94 16.93
N GLU A 430 13.79 35.27 18.05
CA GLU A 430 14.58 34.05 18.20
C GLU A 430 13.62 32.86 18.40
N SER A 431 13.44 32.04 17.35
CA SER A 431 12.50 30.90 17.42
C SER A 431 13.03 29.74 18.25
N GLU A 432 14.35 29.56 18.24
CA GLU A 432 15.14 28.61 19.03
C GLU A 432 16.48 29.28 19.34
N PRO A 433 17.24 28.84 20.36
CA PRO A 433 18.55 29.43 20.67
C PRO A 433 19.47 29.54 19.44
N GLY A 434 19.82 30.77 19.04
CA GLY A 434 20.64 31.07 17.88
C GLY A 434 19.91 31.05 16.52
N LEU A 435 18.61 30.72 16.48
CA LEU A 435 17.82 30.66 15.26
C LEU A 435 16.88 31.86 15.15
N TYR A 436 17.29 32.83 14.34
CA TYR A 436 16.56 34.10 14.17
C TYR A 436 15.51 34.04 13.05
N VAL A 437 14.40 34.76 13.27
CA VAL A 437 13.31 34.95 12.30
C VAL A 437 13.09 36.45 12.10
N PRO A 438 13.47 36.99 10.94
CA PRO A 438 13.21 38.38 10.59
C PRO A 438 11.79 38.55 10.05
N ILE A 439 11.12 39.58 10.56
CA ILE A 439 9.68 39.82 10.44
C ILE A 439 9.43 41.27 10.03
N HIS A 440 8.47 41.47 9.13
CA HIS A 440 7.81 42.77 8.95
C HIS A 440 6.46 42.76 9.65
N VAL A 441 6.22 43.76 10.50
CA VAL A 441 4.91 44.00 11.13
C VAL A 441 4.33 45.29 10.58
N TYR A 442 3.27 45.17 9.79
CA TYR A 442 2.54 46.30 9.22
C TYR A 442 1.45 46.71 10.21
N ILE A 443 1.53 47.93 10.73
CA ILE A 443 0.65 48.47 11.77
C ILE A 443 -0.21 49.59 11.17
N PRO A 444 -1.55 49.46 11.18
CA PRO A 444 -2.44 50.46 10.60
C PRO A 444 -2.47 51.74 11.46
N LYS A 445 -2.47 52.92 10.83
CA LYS A 445 -2.64 54.21 11.53
C LYS A 445 -4.09 54.67 11.63
N ASN A 446 -4.97 54.11 10.79
CA ASN A 446 -6.37 54.49 10.68
C ASN A 446 -7.30 53.75 11.67
N LYS A 447 -6.75 52.91 12.56
CA LYS A 447 -7.49 52.18 13.60
C LYS A 447 -6.73 52.20 14.92
N PRO A 448 -7.43 52.33 16.07
CA PRO A 448 -6.80 52.14 17.36
C PRO A 448 -6.42 50.66 17.57
N LEU A 449 -5.36 50.41 18.33
CA LEU A 449 -4.97 49.06 18.75
C LEU A 449 -5.73 48.64 20.02
N PRO A 450 -6.01 47.33 20.22
CA PRO A 450 -5.70 46.22 19.33
C PRO A 450 -6.58 46.19 18.07
N ALA A 451 -5.99 45.80 16.94
CA ALA A 451 -6.67 45.61 15.66
C ALA A 451 -6.55 44.14 15.20
N PRO A 452 -7.43 43.65 14.30
CA PRO A 452 -7.38 42.26 13.83
C PRO A 452 -6.02 41.93 13.18
N GLY A 453 -5.46 40.76 13.53
CA GLY A 453 -4.15 40.31 13.07
C GLY A 453 -4.21 39.32 11.91
N VAL A 454 -3.28 39.41 10.97
CA VAL A 454 -3.08 38.44 9.87
C VAL A 454 -1.62 38.00 9.84
N CYS A 455 -1.37 36.68 9.89
CA CYS A 455 -0.05 36.10 9.65
C CYS A 455 0.05 35.65 8.19
N VAL A 456 1.03 36.18 7.47
CA VAL A 456 1.28 35.85 6.06
C VAL A 456 2.46 34.88 6.00
N THR A 457 2.21 33.71 5.45
CA THR A 457 3.24 32.72 5.13
C THR A 457 3.63 32.86 3.65
N MET A 458 4.93 32.77 3.36
CA MET A 458 5.45 32.94 2.00
C MET A 458 5.44 31.61 1.25
N GLY A 459 5.15 31.67 -0.06
CA GLY A 459 5.35 30.54 -0.98
C GLY A 459 6.82 30.41 -1.38
N HIS A 460 7.11 29.78 -2.53
CA HIS A 460 8.48 29.49 -2.98
C HIS A 460 9.21 30.68 -3.63
N SER A 461 9.08 31.90 -3.08
CA SER A 461 9.80 33.07 -3.59
C SER A 461 11.16 33.19 -2.93
N ALA A 462 12.24 33.24 -3.72
CA ALA A 462 13.59 33.43 -3.18
C ALA A 462 13.73 34.71 -2.35
N ALA A 463 13.00 35.77 -2.69
CA ALA A 463 12.99 37.03 -1.97
C ALA A 463 12.21 37.01 -0.63
N GLY A 464 11.58 35.88 -0.27
CA GLY A 464 10.79 35.76 0.95
C GLY A 464 9.74 36.86 1.10
N LYS A 465 9.64 37.46 2.29
CA LYS A 465 8.71 38.54 2.61
C LYS A 465 8.92 39.84 1.84
N GLN A 466 10.07 40.01 1.18
CA GLN A 466 10.37 41.17 0.34
C GLN A 466 9.83 41.03 -1.09
N TYR A 467 9.32 39.85 -1.46
CA TYR A 467 8.71 39.68 -2.77
C TYR A 467 7.54 40.66 -2.96
N ARG A 468 7.56 41.38 -4.09
CA ARG A 468 6.66 42.50 -4.39
C ARG A 468 5.19 42.21 -4.05
N LEU A 469 4.66 41.06 -4.46
CA LEU A 469 3.25 40.72 -4.24
C LEU A 469 2.92 40.49 -2.75
N TYR A 470 3.84 39.92 -1.97
CA TYR A 470 3.62 39.72 -0.52
C TYR A 470 3.70 41.03 0.24
N HIS A 471 4.61 41.92 -0.19
CA HIS A 471 4.71 43.26 0.37
C HIS A 471 3.45 44.10 0.09
N GLU A 472 2.99 44.12 -1.18
CA GLU A 472 1.75 44.80 -1.57
C GLU A 472 0.52 44.23 -0.84
N PHE A 473 0.48 42.92 -0.62
CA PHE A 473 -0.58 42.28 0.16
C PHE A 473 -0.59 42.76 1.63
N GLY A 474 0.57 42.83 2.28
CA GLY A 474 0.69 43.36 3.64
C GLY A 474 0.27 44.83 3.76
N LEU A 475 0.71 45.66 2.82
CA LEU A 475 0.32 47.08 2.74
C LEU A 475 -1.20 47.24 2.57
N GLY A 476 -1.80 46.53 1.62
CA GLY A 476 -3.23 46.64 1.34
C GLY A 476 -4.13 46.19 2.50
N LEU A 477 -3.69 45.20 3.28
CA LEU A 477 -4.38 44.80 4.51
C LEU A 477 -4.21 45.84 5.64
N ALA A 478 -3.02 46.40 5.79
CA ALA A 478 -2.79 47.48 6.75
C ALA A 478 -3.62 48.72 6.44
N GLU A 479 -3.76 49.10 5.16
CA GLU A 479 -4.64 50.19 4.75
C GLU A 479 -6.12 49.92 5.11
N LYS A 480 -6.54 48.65 5.08
CA LYS A 480 -7.89 48.23 5.53
C LYS A 480 -8.05 48.13 7.06
N GLY A 481 -6.99 48.38 7.82
CA GLY A 481 -7.03 48.44 9.29
C GLY A 481 -6.62 47.14 9.99
N TYR A 482 -5.92 46.22 9.32
CA TYR A 482 -5.38 44.99 9.91
C TYR A 482 -3.92 45.16 10.34
N VAL A 483 -3.52 44.52 11.43
CA VAL A 483 -2.09 44.31 11.75
C VAL A 483 -1.63 43.09 10.98
N VAL A 484 -0.55 43.21 10.20
CA VAL A 484 -0.05 42.10 9.38
C VAL A 484 1.36 41.72 9.81
N VAL A 485 1.61 40.43 9.99
CA VAL A 485 2.93 39.87 10.28
C VAL A 485 3.36 39.04 9.08
N ALA A 486 4.51 39.36 8.50
CA ALA A 486 5.12 38.61 7.40
C ALA A 486 6.53 38.17 7.80
N LEU A 487 6.82 36.88 7.66
CA LEU A 487 8.08 36.26 8.10
C LEU A 487 8.75 35.49 6.97
N ASP A 488 10.08 35.45 6.96
CA ASP A 488 10.82 34.62 6.02
C ASP A 488 10.77 33.14 6.45
N PRO A 489 10.41 32.21 5.54
CA PRO A 489 10.65 30.78 5.75
C PRO A 489 12.14 30.45 5.79
N LEU A 490 12.50 29.32 6.39
CA LEU A 490 13.86 28.78 6.27
C LEU A 490 14.24 28.63 4.79
N GLY A 491 15.45 29.06 4.42
CA GLY A 491 15.96 28.97 3.05
C GLY A 491 15.58 30.11 2.12
N GLN A 492 14.79 31.10 2.57
CA GLN A 492 14.33 32.23 1.76
C GLN A 492 14.64 33.59 2.41
N GLY A 493 14.73 34.64 1.57
CA GLY A 493 14.93 36.00 2.03
C GLY A 493 16.17 36.13 2.91
N GLU A 494 16.00 36.70 4.10
CA GLU A 494 17.08 36.87 5.08
C GLU A 494 17.42 35.57 5.83
N ARG A 495 16.71 34.47 5.56
CA ARG A 495 16.96 33.14 6.16
C ARG A 495 17.50 32.13 5.14
N THR A 496 18.00 32.59 4.00
CA THR A 496 18.75 31.75 3.06
C THR A 496 20.14 31.45 3.63
N TYR A 497 20.57 30.19 3.51
CA TYR A 497 21.91 29.77 3.91
C TYR A 497 22.94 30.25 2.89
N TRP A 498 23.97 30.95 3.35
CA TRP A 498 25.11 31.36 2.53
C TRP A 498 26.30 30.45 2.82
N ASN A 499 26.86 29.82 1.79
CA ASN A 499 28.13 29.11 1.94
C ASN A 499 29.30 30.07 2.20
N GLU A 500 29.21 31.31 1.71
CA GLU A 500 30.15 32.42 1.96
C GLU A 500 29.36 33.73 2.10
N PRO A 501 29.15 34.26 3.32
CA PRO A 501 28.36 35.47 3.51
C PRO A 501 29.14 36.74 3.06
N PRO A 502 28.46 37.74 2.48
CA PRO A 502 29.04 39.07 2.22
C PRO A 502 29.63 39.72 3.49
N GLU A 503 30.79 40.39 3.39
CA GLU A 503 31.48 41.07 4.51
C GLU A 503 30.57 42.04 5.28
N GLU A 504 29.59 42.62 4.60
CA GLU A 504 28.64 43.60 5.13
C GLU A 504 27.63 43.03 6.14
N LEU A 505 27.42 41.70 6.18
CA LEU A 505 26.47 41.07 7.12
C LEU A 505 27.05 40.84 8.52
N GLY A 506 28.37 40.93 8.69
CA GLY A 506 29.06 40.85 9.98
C GLY A 506 28.83 39.54 10.77
N ALA A 507 29.66 39.29 11.77
CA ALA A 507 29.60 38.07 12.60
C ALA A 507 28.34 37.95 13.51
N LYS A 508 27.28 38.72 13.26
CA LYS A 508 26.09 38.83 14.14
C LYS A 508 24.72 38.75 13.43
N GLY A 509 24.64 38.35 12.17
CA GLY A 509 23.36 38.07 11.49
C GLY A 509 23.39 36.73 10.76
N GLY A 510 22.72 35.70 11.30
CA GLY A 510 22.63 34.35 10.72
C GLY A 510 21.69 34.24 9.48
N PRO A 511 21.48 33.04 8.88
CA PRO A 511 21.91 31.71 9.31
C PRO A 511 23.15 31.23 8.55
N VAL A 512 24.28 31.21 9.26
CA VAL A 512 25.42 30.35 8.96
C VAL A 512 25.11 29.01 9.64
N GLY A 513 25.26 27.90 8.93
CA GLY A 513 25.20 26.57 9.54
C GLY A 513 26.32 26.37 10.55
#